data_AF-A0A7S0X6L2-F1
#
_entry.id   AF-A0A7S0X6L2-F1
#
_cell.length_a   1.000
_cell.length_b   1.000
_cell.length_c   1.000
_cell.angle_alpha   90.00
_cell.angle_beta   90.00
_cell.angle_gamma   90.00
#
_symmetry.space_group_name_H-M   'P 1'
#
loop_
_entity.id
_entity.type
_entity.pdbx_description
1 polymer ?
#
loop_
_entity_poly.entity_id
_entity_poly.type
_entity_poly.pdbx_seq_one_letter_code
_entity_poly.pdbx_strand_id
1 'polypeptide(L)'
;MSQRKGSTQVRVGSCARELVDLPVVTSNDAYRLGNAVERRGMGWIGARRLVLNDPLGYQNSILFNFLMGENEEQRALVGCVAAHKRRLKVQGVEAGVIHGDNNTIVIPLRLSDKVRFMVEDYPVINTAIVEYKRTHCPWCTNLVIMTLLVWGEDKNHMFAYTYGEYKQSLTVLHAVARTAQSPAGGGLKVSIRSTLNADNDFVYSVYSTHLVIPMVTPSSWHQLLIYGNRAVFDVSREAASLTFFDRVIAPKLKMPGRRERLLRTYTRLEALVPESSMASDWFQREVARRGLAEHRVLVAQMLTWRNWPAIVAPYVVGMGGYDEQVRASQHMAQQEQQQQRWGGA
;
A
#
# COMPACT_ATOMS: atom_id res chain seq x y z
N MET A 1 14.54 -16.06 -23.85
CA MET A 1 13.87 -17.31 -23.40
C MET A 1 13.07 -17.00 -22.15
N SER A 2 11.75 -17.13 -22.26
CA SER A 2 10.74 -16.67 -21.30
C SER A 2 10.62 -17.64 -20.12
N GLN A 3 11.07 -17.23 -18.93
CA GLN A 3 10.68 -17.91 -17.69
C GLN A 3 9.19 -17.64 -17.44
N ARG A 4 8.41 -18.72 -17.41
CA ARG A 4 6.98 -18.70 -17.04
C ARG A 4 6.83 -18.04 -15.66
N LYS A 5 6.07 -16.94 -15.58
CA LYS A 5 5.62 -16.37 -14.30
C LYS A 5 4.79 -17.43 -13.57
N GLY A 6 5.10 -17.58 -12.29
CA GLY A 6 4.86 -18.75 -11.47
C GLY A 6 3.40 -19.13 -11.23
N SER A 7 3.23 -20.37 -10.75
CA SER A 7 1.99 -20.88 -10.21
C SER A 7 1.38 -19.92 -9.18
N THR A 8 0.06 -19.78 -9.27
CA THR A 8 -0.85 -18.92 -8.50
C THR A 8 -1.04 -19.40 -7.05
N GLN A 9 -0.01 -19.98 -6.43
CA GLN A 9 -0.09 -20.44 -5.04
C GLN A 9 0.38 -19.33 -4.10
N VAL A 10 -0.53 -18.87 -3.24
CA VAL A 10 -0.16 -18.07 -2.06
C VAL A 10 0.79 -18.92 -1.22
N ARG A 11 2.06 -18.53 -1.15
CA ARG A 11 3.02 -19.18 -0.24
C ARG A 11 2.84 -18.58 1.14
N VAL A 12 2.50 -19.45 2.09
CA VAL A 12 2.28 -19.11 3.50
C VAL A 12 3.44 -19.68 4.30
N GLY A 13 4.13 -18.83 5.04
CA GLY A 13 5.07 -19.27 6.07
C GLY A 13 4.36 -19.41 7.41
N SER A 14 4.49 -20.56 8.04
CA SER A 14 3.91 -20.89 9.35
C SER A 14 4.90 -20.74 10.51
N CYS A 15 6.21 -20.67 10.21
CA CYS A 15 7.26 -20.52 11.21
C CYS A 15 8.55 -19.87 10.67
N ALA A 16 9.48 -19.59 11.60
CA ALA A 16 10.80 -18.99 11.35
C ALA A 16 11.59 -19.57 10.17
N ARG A 17 11.50 -20.89 10.00
CA ARG A 17 12.25 -21.64 9.00
C ARG A 17 11.67 -21.51 7.60
N GLU A 18 10.38 -21.16 7.51
CA GLU A 18 9.65 -21.00 6.23
C GLU A 18 9.62 -19.54 5.78
N LEU A 19 10.03 -18.60 6.64
CA LEU A 19 10.15 -17.18 6.31
C LEU A 19 11.17 -16.90 5.20
N VAL A 20 12.24 -17.70 5.13
CA VAL A 20 13.25 -17.60 4.06
C VAL A 20 12.75 -18.14 2.72
N ASP A 21 11.69 -18.95 2.74
CA ASP A 21 11.05 -19.51 1.53
C ASP A 21 9.95 -18.60 0.98
N LEU A 22 9.66 -17.49 1.68
CA LEU A 22 8.75 -16.48 1.19
C LEU A 22 9.37 -15.81 -0.04
N PRO A 23 8.68 -15.86 -1.19
CA PRO A 23 9.18 -15.26 -2.41
C PRO A 23 9.28 -13.75 -2.23
N VAL A 24 10.47 -13.23 -2.54
CA VAL A 24 10.80 -11.80 -2.49
C VAL A 24 10.17 -11.13 -3.70
N VAL A 25 9.35 -10.11 -3.47
CA VAL A 25 8.70 -9.37 -4.55
C VAL A 25 9.71 -8.41 -5.15
N THR A 26 10.08 -8.65 -6.42
CA THR A 26 10.94 -7.75 -7.21
C THR A 26 10.14 -6.68 -7.94
N SER A 27 8.80 -6.78 -7.95
CA SER A 27 7.89 -5.81 -8.54
C SER A 27 7.22 -4.93 -7.48
N ASN A 28 7.15 -3.64 -7.78
CA ASN A 28 6.62 -2.60 -6.89
C ASN A 28 5.07 -2.61 -6.80
N ASP A 29 4.44 -3.79 -6.78
CA ASP A 29 3.02 -3.97 -7.07
C ASP A 29 2.09 -3.39 -6.00
N ALA A 30 2.55 -3.27 -4.74
CA ALA A 30 1.78 -2.63 -3.68
C ALA A 30 1.92 -1.09 -3.67
N TYR A 31 3.07 -0.57 -4.12
CA TYR A 31 3.26 0.86 -4.35
C TYR A 31 2.28 1.43 -5.37
N ARG A 32 2.02 0.61 -6.39
CA ARG A 32 1.04 0.82 -7.46
C ARG A 32 -0.34 1.18 -6.93
N LEU A 33 -0.82 0.55 -5.85
CA LEU A 33 -2.16 0.82 -5.37
C LEU A 33 -2.19 1.92 -4.31
N GLY A 34 -1.21 2.01 -3.41
CA GLY A 34 -1.17 3.08 -2.41
C GLY A 34 -0.93 4.46 -3.02
N ASN A 35 0.32 4.71 -3.42
CA ASN A 35 0.77 6.03 -3.85
C ASN A 35 0.23 6.41 -5.23
N ALA A 36 0.06 5.43 -6.13
CA ALA A 36 -0.50 5.74 -7.44
C ALA A 36 -1.99 6.11 -7.36
N VAL A 37 -2.80 5.47 -6.52
CA VAL A 37 -4.21 5.87 -6.37
C VAL A 37 -4.33 7.22 -5.66
N GLU A 38 -3.64 7.37 -4.51
CA GLU A 38 -3.68 8.60 -3.70
C GLU A 38 -2.86 9.76 -4.29
N ARG A 39 -2.13 9.54 -5.40
CA ARG A 39 -1.27 10.54 -6.06
C ARG A 39 -0.28 11.20 -5.09
N ARG A 40 0.31 10.39 -4.22
CA ARG A 40 1.27 10.82 -3.20
C ARG A 40 2.65 10.26 -3.48
N GLY A 41 3.68 11.00 -3.06
CA GLY A 41 5.07 10.64 -3.24
C GLY A 41 5.56 10.80 -4.67
N MET A 42 6.86 10.59 -4.86
CA MET A 42 7.52 10.58 -6.16
C MET A 42 7.12 9.33 -6.94
N GLY A 43 6.99 9.34 -8.26
CA GLY A 43 6.75 8.06 -8.99
C GLY A 43 5.30 7.72 -9.29
N TRP A 44 4.31 8.50 -8.82
CA TRP A 44 2.90 8.11 -8.99
C TRP A 44 2.42 8.23 -10.45
N ILE A 45 2.96 9.18 -11.22
CA ILE A 45 2.65 9.35 -12.66
C ILE A 45 3.29 8.19 -13.43
N GLY A 46 4.57 7.91 -13.15
CA GLY A 46 5.31 6.79 -13.73
C GLY A 46 4.63 5.44 -13.44
N ALA A 47 4.21 5.19 -12.21
CA ALA A 47 3.52 3.97 -11.81
C ALA A 47 2.20 3.74 -12.59
N ARG A 48 1.39 4.80 -12.76
CA ARG A 48 0.15 4.72 -13.55
C ARG A 48 0.43 4.49 -15.04
N ARG A 49 1.45 5.15 -15.60
CA ARG A 49 1.89 4.92 -16.98
C ARG A 49 2.31 3.47 -17.20
N LEU A 50 3.16 2.92 -16.32
CA LEU A 50 3.68 1.56 -16.44
C LEU A 50 2.56 0.51 -16.51
N VAL A 51 1.52 0.66 -15.69
CA VAL A 51 0.35 -0.22 -15.70
C VAL A 51 -0.40 -0.18 -17.03
N LEU A 52 -0.48 0.98 -17.68
CA LEU A 52 -1.12 1.12 -18.99
C LEU A 52 -0.23 0.65 -20.15
N ASN A 53 1.09 0.69 -19.95
CA ASN A 53 2.10 0.31 -20.94
C ASN A 53 2.25 -1.21 -21.10
N ASP A 54 2.10 -1.98 -20.01
CA ASP A 54 2.13 -3.45 -20.03
C ASP A 54 0.73 -4.06 -19.81
N PRO A 55 -0.12 -4.12 -20.86
CA PRO A 55 -1.45 -4.69 -20.73
C PRO A 55 -1.40 -6.19 -20.42
N LEU A 56 -0.42 -6.94 -20.92
CA LEU A 56 -0.35 -8.38 -20.67
C LEU A 56 -0.11 -8.69 -19.19
N GLY A 57 0.69 -7.87 -18.50
CA GLY A 57 0.94 -7.98 -17.07
C GLY A 57 -0.19 -7.48 -16.18
N TYR A 58 -0.88 -6.40 -16.58
CA TYR A 58 -1.80 -5.67 -15.68
C TYR A 58 -3.26 -5.61 -16.13
N GLN A 59 -3.63 -6.17 -17.27
CA GLN A 59 -5.03 -6.21 -17.68
C GLN A 59 -5.86 -6.95 -16.63
N ASN A 60 -6.99 -6.36 -16.23
CA ASN A 60 -7.87 -6.81 -15.15
C ASN A 60 -7.33 -6.64 -13.72
N SER A 61 -6.19 -5.99 -13.56
CA SER A 61 -5.69 -5.60 -12.24
C SER A 61 -6.51 -4.43 -11.66
N ILE A 62 -6.51 -4.24 -10.34
CA ILE A 62 -7.32 -3.21 -9.68
C ILE A 62 -6.96 -1.81 -10.20
N LEU A 63 -5.67 -1.45 -10.22
CA LEU A 63 -5.26 -0.12 -10.71
C LEU A 63 -5.57 0.04 -12.21
N PHE A 64 -5.37 -0.99 -13.04
CA PHE A 64 -5.67 -0.88 -14.48
C PHE A 64 -7.13 -0.53 -14.72
N ASN A 65 -8.04 -1.25 -14.06
CA ASN A 65 -9.48 -1.00 -14.19
C ASN A 65 -9.87 0.39 -13.65
N PHE A 66 -9.26 0.81 -12.53
CA PHE A 66 -9.46 2.14 -11.96
C PHE A 66 -9.05 3.24 -12.93
N LEU A 67 -7.85 3.16 -13.52
CA LEU A 67 -7.34 4.15 -14.47
C LEU A 67 -8.17 4.20 -15.76
N MET A 68 -8.51 3.04 -16.31
CA MET A 68 -9.35 2.95 -17.51
C MET A 68 -10.76 3.50 -17.27
N GLY A 69 -11.22 3.46 -16.02
CA GLY A 69 -12.48 4.06 -15.57
C GLY A 69 -12.54 5.58 -15.64
N GLU A 70 -11.40 6.30 -15.66
CA GLU A 70 -11.34 7.78 -15.59
C GLU A 70 -12.28 8.38 -14.54
N ASN A 71 -12.42 7.69 -13.40
CA ASN A 71 -13.08 8.19 -12.23
C ASN A 71 -12.12 7.96 -11.07
N GLU A 72 -11.71 9.06 -10.45
CA GLU A 72 -10.61 9.10 -9.49
C GLU A 72 -11.14 9.25 -8.05
N GLU A 73 -12.45 9.09 -7.86
CA GLU A 73 -13.09 9.04 -6.56
C GLU A 73 -12.82 7.68 -5.89
N GLN A 74 -12.76 7.68 -4.56
CA GLN A 74 -12.49 6.47 -3.79
C GLN A 74 -13.52 5.33 -4.06
N ARG A 75 -14.79 5.68 -4.37
CA ARG A 75 -15.82 4.71 -4.77
C ARG A 75 -15.47 3.93 -6.05
N ALA A 76 -14.71 4.55 -6.97
CA ALA A 76 -14.28 3.88 -8.20
C ALA A 76 -13.21 2.83 -7.92
N LEU A 77 -12.29 3.12 -6.98
CA LEU A 77 -11.34 2.13 -6.49
C LEU A 77 -12.08 0.94 -5.88
N VAL A 78 -13.00 1.19 -4.95
CA VAL A 78 -13.75 0.12 -4.27
C VAL A 78 -14.58 -0.72 -5.24
N GLY A 79 -15.19 -0.09 -6.25
CA GLY A 79 -15.84 -0.81 -7.34
C GLY A 79 -14.89 -1.78 -8.06
N CYS A 80 -13.66 -1.35 -8.36
CA CYS A 80 -12.65 -2.21 -8.97
C CYS A 80 -12.20 -3.35 -8.05
N VAL A 81 -12.10 -3.10 -6.74
CA VAL A 81 -11.75 -4.09 -5.71
C VAL A 81 -12.85 -5.16 -5.62
N ALA A 82 -14.12 -4.75 -5.55
CA ALA A 82 -15.26 -5.67 -5.53
C ALA A 82 -15.36 -6.49 -6.83
N ALA A 83 -15.13 -5.86 -7.99
CA ALA A 83 -15.09 -6.57 -9.26
C ALA A 83 -13.94 -7.59 -9.33
N HIS A 84 -12.77 -7.27 -8.77
CA HIS A 84 -11.65 -8.20 -8.66
C HIS A 84 -11.99 -9.40 -7.77
N LYS A 85 -12.60 -9.17 -6.59
CA LYS A 85 -13.11 -10.26 -5.72
C LYS A 85 -14.11 -11.15 -6.48
N ARG A 86 -15.09 -10.55 -7.18
CA ARG A 86 -16.07 -11.30 -7.98
C ARG A 86 -15.39 -12.16 -9.03
N ARG A 87 -14.35 -11.66 -9.69
CA ARG A 87 -13.56 -12.42 -10.67
C ARG A 87 -12.83 -13.60 -10.03
N LEU A 88 -12.19 -13.42 -8.87
CA LEU A 88 -11.52 -14.50 -8.14
C LEU A 88 -12.51 -15.62 -7.79
N LYS A 89 -13.72 -15.27 -7.35
CA LYS A 89 -14.79 -16.24 -7.09
C LYS A 89 -15.20 -17.01 -8.36
N VAL A 90 -15.38 -16.31 -9.49
CA VAL A 90 -15.72 -16.94 -10.78
C VAL A 90 -14.60 -17.88 -11.27
N GLN A 91 -13.34 -17.57 -10.94
CA GLN A 91 -12.18 -18.42 -11.23
C GLN A 91 -12.05 -19.62 -10.28
N GLY A 92 -12.97 -19.80 -9.32
CA GLY A 92 -12.94 -20.90 -8.37
C GLY A 92 -11.90 -20.76 -7.27
N VAL A 93 -11.35 -19.55 -7.04
CA VAL A 93 -10.44 -19.32 -5.92
C VAL A 93 -11.20 -19.48 -4.60
N GLU A 94 -10.64 -20.27 -3.69
CA GLU A 94 -11.27 -20.58 -2.40
C GLU A 94 -11.47 -19.32 -1.53
N ALA A 95 -12.58 -19.28 -0.80
CA ALA A 95 -12.95 -18.12 0.02
C ALA A 95 -11.85 -17.74 1.03
N GLY A 96 -11.22 -18.72 1.70
CA GLY A 96 -10.14 -18.49 2.66
C GLY A 96 -8.84 -17.93 2.05
N VAL A 97 -8.73 -17.93 0.72
CA VAL A 97 -7.63 -17.27 -0.01
C VAL A 97 -7.97 -15.83 -0.36
N ILE A 98 -9.26 -15.49 -0.45
CA ILE A 98 -9.82 -14.20 -0.89
C ILE A 98 -10.13 -13.28 0.29
N HIS A 99 -10.40 -13.81 1.50
CA HIS A 99 -10.58 -13.00 2.72
C HIS A 99 -10.34 -13.83 3.99
N GLY A 100 -10.05 -13.15 5.10
CA GLY A 100 -10.00 -13.77 6.43
C GLY A 100 -11.39 -14.15 6.93
N ASP A 101 -11.46 -15.18 7.78
CA ASP A 101 -12.67 -15.54 8.51
C ASP A 101 -12.84 -14.69 9.79
N ASN A 102 -13.96 -14.87 10.49
CA ASN A 102 -14.25 -14.15 11.75
C ASN A 102 -13.36 -14.59 12.94
N ASN A 103 -12.46 -15.56 12.74
CA ASN A 103 -11.51 -16.02 13.74
C ASN A 103 -10.06 -15.60 13.40
N THR A 104 -9.89 -14.74 12.39
CA THR A 104 -8.59 -14.36 11.84
C THR A 104 -8.35 -12.85 11.97
N ILE A 105 -7.33 -12.47 12.73
CA ILE A 105 -6.79 -11.10 12.76
C ILE A 105 -5.88 -10.93 11.56
N VAL A 106 -6.02 -9.83 10.81
CA VAL A 106 -5.18 -9.51 9.65
C VAL A 106 -4.43 -8.22 9.88
N ILE A 107 -3.10 -8.27 9.75
CA ILE A 107 -2.21 -7.12 9.94
C ILE A 107 -1.38 -6.89 8.68
N PRO A 108 -1.66 -5.83 7.90
CA PRO A 108 -0.78 -5.36 6.86
C PRO A 108 0.42 -4.64 7.48
N LEU A 109 1.62 -5.12 7.17
CA LEU A 109 2.89 -4.50 7.51
C LEU A 109 3.59 -4.03 6.24
N ARG A 110 4.05 -2.78 6.27
CA ARG A 110 4.92 -2.22 5.24
C ARG A 110 6.33 -2.10 5.79
N LEU A 111 7.19 -3.02 5.39
CA LEU A 111 8.58 -3.02 5.86
C LEU A 111 9.48 -2.05 5.08
N SER A 112 8.95 -1.32 4.09
CA SER A 112 9.76 -0.54 3.13
C SER A 112 10.33 0.78 3.70
N ASP A 113 9.84 1.26 4.85
CA ASP A 113 10.36 2.46 5.54
C ASP A 113 11.12 2.01 6.81
N LYS A 114 12.37 1.63 6.62
CA LYS A 114 13.14 0.74 7.51
C LYS A 114 13.36 1.31 8.91
N VAL A 115 13.79 2.57 9.00
CA VAL A 115 14.10 3.22 10.29
C VAL A 115 12.81 3.45 11.06
N ARG A 116 11.79 3.97 10.37
CA ARG A 116 10.53 4.31 10.99
C ARG A 116 9.80 3.07 11.49
N PHE A 117 9.75 2.01 10.67
CA PHE A 117 9.13 0.75 11.08
C PHE A 117 9.82 0.17 12.33
N MET A 118 11.15 0.20 12.40
CA MET A 118 11.89 -0.36 13.52
C MET A 118 11.78 0.45 14.81
N VAL A 119 11.72 1.77 14.71
CA VAL A 119 11.72 2.68 15.87
C VAL A 119 10.30 2.97 16.36
N GLU A 120 9.34 3.14 15.46
CA GLU A 120 7.97 3.57 15.79
C GLU A 120 6.97 2.42 15.78
N ASP A 121 6.92 1.62 14.72
CA ASP A 121 5.84 0.64 14.52
C ASP A 121 6.10 -0.69 15.24
N TYR A 122 7.32 -1.24 15.15
CA TYR A 122 7.67 -2.54 15.75
C TYR A 122 7.37 -2.63 17.25
N PRO A 123 7.72 -1.63 18.09
CA PRO A 123 7.46 -1.70 19.53
C PRO A 123 5.97 -1.82 19.88
N VAL A 124 5.07 -1.31 19.03
CA VAL A 124 3.63 -1.24 19.32
C VAL A 124 2.83 -2.40 18.71
N ILE A 125 3.34 -3.07 17.66
CA ILE A 125 2.61 -4.12 16.93
C ILE A 125 2.18 -5.27 17.86
N ASN A 126 3.09 -5.81 18.67
CA ASN A 126 2.78 -6.96 19.54
C ASN A 126 1.75 -6.60 20.60
N THR A 127 1.88 -5.44 21.23
CA THR A 127 0.91 -4.93 22.21
C THR A 127 -0.47 -4.77 21.56
N ALA A 128 -0.52 -4.16 20.37
CA ALA A 128 -1.77 -3.96 19.65
C ALA A 128 -2.45 -5.28 19.25
N ILE A 129 -1.69 -6.31 18.85
CA ILE A 129 -2.22 -7.66 18.57
C ILE A 129 -2.92 -8.22 19.82
N VAL A 130 -2.22 -8.21 20.95
CA VAL A 130 -2.72 -8.77 22.22
C VAL A 130 -3.94 -8.02 22.70
N GLU A 131 -3.88 -6.69 22.72
CA GLU A 131 -4.99 -5.84 23.16
C GLU A 131 -6.21 -5.96 22.26
N TYR A 132 -6.02 -5.96 20.93
CA TYR A 132 -7.11 -6.14 19.98
C TYR A 132 -7.76 -7.51 20.13
N LYS A 133 -6.97 -8.59 20.22
CA LYS A 133 -7.50 -9.93 20.49
C LYS A 133 -8.31 -9.92 21.78
N ARG A 134 -7.75 -9.43 22.88
CA ARG A 134 -8.43 -9.44 24.19
C ARG A 134 -9.74 -8.66 24.17
N THR A 135 -9.77 -7.51 23.49
CA THR A 135 -10.88 -6.55 23.58
C THR A 135 -11.94 -6.77 22.52
N HIS A 136 -11.54 -7.12 21.30
CA HIS A 136 -12.42 -7.12 20.11
C HIS A 136 -12.57 -8.49 19.45
N CYS A 137 -11.62 -9.41 19.63
CA CYS A 137 -11.73 -10.76 19.08
C CYS A 137 -11.12 -11.84 20.00
N PRO A 138 -11.66 -12.07 21.21
CA PRO A 138 -11.08 -13.02 22.15
C PRO A 138 -11.09 -14.45 21.59
N TRP A 139 -12.06 -14.76 20.72
CA TRP A 139 -12.19 -16.04 20.02
C TRP A 139 -11.26 -16.21 18.80
N CYS A 140 -10.58 -15.15 18.32
CA CYS A 140 -9.68 -15.28 17.18
C CYS A 140 -8.55 -16.26 17.48
N THR A 141 -8.35 -17.27 16.63
CA THR A 141 -7.28 -18.26 16.78
C THR A 141 -6.16 -18.09 15.76
N ASN A 142 -6.39 -17.30 14.72
CA ASN A 142 -5.44 -17.13 13.61
C ASN A 142 -4.95 -15.67 13.54
N LEU A 143 -3.70 -15.50 13.17
CA LEU A 143 -3.09 -14.21 12.83
C LEU A 143 -2.48 -14.30 11.43
N VAL A 144 -2.90 -13.43 10.53
CA VAL A 144 -2.29 -13.28 9.22
C VAL A 144 -1.48 -11.99 9.19
N ILE A 145 -0.17 -12.12 9.07
CA ILE A 145 0.74 -10.99 8.85
C ILE A 145 0.93 -10.87 7.35
N MET A 146 0.38 -9.81 6.77
CA MET A 146 0.53 -9.50 5.35
C MET A 146 1.73 -8.57 5.20
N THR A 147 2.78 -9.01 4.49
CA THR A 147 4.02 -8.24 4.39
C THR A 147 4.32 -7.81 2.95
N LEU A 148 4.59 -6.51 2.80
CA LEU A 148 5.17 -5.93 1.59
C LEU A 148 6.71 -6.02 1.66
N LEU A 149 7.30 -7.09 1.12
CA LEU A 149 8.76 -7.25 1.00
C LEU A 149 9.23 -6.79 -0.40
N VAL A 150 9.90 -5.64 -0.51
CA VAL A 150 10.35 -5.05 -1.80
C VAL A 150 11.89 -4.98 -1.94
N TRP A 151 12.48 -5.40 -3.08
CA TRP A 151 13.95 -5.45 -3.35
C TRP A 151 14.41 -4.58 -4.58
N GLY A 152 15.59 -3.93 -4.57
CA GLY A 152 16.21 -3.08 -5.66
C GLY A 152 16.44 -1.54 -5.46
N GLU A 153 17.59 -0.94 -5.83
CA GLU A 153 18.02 0.48 -5.59
C GLU A 153 17.08 1.61 -6.10
N ASP A 154 17.13 2.80 -5.45
CA ASP A 154 16.40 4.05 -5.77
C ASP A 154 16.79 4.71 -7.12
N LYS A 155 17.62 4.05 -7.92
CA LYS A 155 17.78 4.45 -9.32
C LYS A 155 16.73 3.73 -10.14
N ASN A 156 15.66 4.44 -10.50
CA ASN A 156 14.55 4.02 -11.38
C ASN A 156 13.31 3.37 -10.70
N HIS A 157 12.88 3.84 -9.53
CA HIS A 157 11.61 3.40 -8.89
C HIS A 157 11.53 1.93 -8.45
N MET A 158 12.67 1.33 -8.10
CA MET A 158 12.75 0.04 -7.40
C MET A 158 13.03 0.34 -5.91
N PHE A 159 12.32 -0.31 -4.98
CA PHE A 159 12.57 -0.15 -3.53
C PHE A 159 13.49 -1.28 -3.05
N ALA A 160 14.64 -0.98 -2.43
CA ALA A 160 15.65 -2.00 -2.11
C ALA A 160 15.80 -2.28 -0.64
N TYR A 161 15.89 -3.58 -0.31
CA TYR A 161 16.73 -4.05 0.77
C TYR A 161 18.11 -4.45 0.24
N THR A 162 19.17 -4.09 0.95
CA THR A 162 20.39 -4.87 0.99
C THR A 162 20.10 -6.24 1.61
N TYR A 163 20.94 -7.24 1.34
CA TYR A 163 20.78 -8.56 1.93
C TYR A 163 20.78 -8.53 3.48
N GLY A 164 21.53 -7.61 4.08
CA GLY A 164 21.53 -7.40 5.53
C GLY A 164 20.19 -6.86 6.05
N GLU A 165 19.60 -5.88 5.37
CA GLU A 165 18.31 -5.31 5.76
C GLU A 165 17.14 -6.27 5.51
N TYR A 166 17.25 -7.13 4.48
CA TYR A 166 16.31 -8.22 4.26
C TYR A 166 16.34 -9.19 5.46
N LYS A 167 17.53 -9.61 5.90
CA LYS A 167 17.68 -10.43 7.11
C LYS A 167 17.12 -9.76 8.36
N GLN A 168 17.31 -8.45 8.53
CA GLN A 168 16.74 -7.70 9.65
C GLN A 168 15.21 -7.70 9.59
N SER A 169 14.63 -7.45 8.42
CA SER A 169 13.18 -7.49 8.20
C SER A 169 12.59 -8.87 8.53
N LEU A 170 13.24 -9.95 8.09
CA LEU A 170 12.86 -11.32 8.45
C LEU A 170 12.99 -11.58 9.96
N THR A 171 14.05 -11.09 10.59
CA THR A 171 14.27 -11.23 12.04
C THR A 171 13.15 -10.57 12.83
N VAL A 172 12.67 -9.42 12.37
CA VAL A 172 11.58 -8.67 13.03
C VAL A 172 10.24 -9.34 12.81
N LEU A 173 9.92 -9.75 11.58
CA LEU A 173 8.73 -10.55 11.30
C LEU A 173 8.71 -11.82 12.15
N HIS A 174 9.87 -12.47 12.29
CA HIS A 174 10.02 -13.64 13.15
C HIS A 174 9.76 -13.31 14.63
N ALA A 175 10.29 -12.19 15.15
CA ALA A 175 10.05 -11.77 16.52
C ALA A 175 8.56 -11.49 16.79
N VAL A 176 7.87 -10.80 15.87
CA VAL A 176 6.42 -10.56 15.95
C VAL A 176 5.65 -11.88 15.94
N ALA A 177 5.94 -12.76 14.98
CA ALA A 177 5.27 -14.06 14.86
C ALA A 177 5.46 -14.93 16.11
N ARG A 178 6.70 -15.05 16.60
CA ARG A 178 7.02 -15.82 17.80
C ARG A 178 6.31 -15.26 19.04
N THR A 179 6.24 -13.95 19.16
CA THR A 179 5.53 -13.30 20.27
C THR A 179 4.05 -13.65 20.20
N ALA A 180 3.38 -13.45 19.07
CA ALA A 180 1.96 -13.76 18.88
C ALA A 180 1.61 -15.24 19.11
N GLN A 181 2.53 -16.16 18.82
CA GLN A 181 2.37 -17.60 19.08
C GLN A 181 2.49 -17.97 20.58
N SER A 182 3.16 -17.14 21.38
CA SER A 182 3.32 -17.40 22.81
C SER A 182 2.00 -17.23 23.57
N PRO A 183 1.82 -17.86 24.75
CA PRO A 183 0.64 -17.65 25.58
C PRO A 183 0.41 -16.18 25.94
N ALA A 184 1.48 -15.44 26.24
CA ALA A 184 1.43 -14.00 26.54
C ALA A 184 1.04 -13.16 25.32
N GLY A 185 1.41 -13.59 24.12
CA GLY A 185 1.04 -12.92 22.85
C GLY A 185 -0.30 -13.35 22.27
N GLY A 186 -1.08 -14.17 22.98
CA GLY A 186 -2.41 -14.58 22.58
C GLY A 186 -2.52 -15.99 21.97
N GLY A 187 -1.42 -16.75 21.87
CA GLY A 187 -1.45 -18.15 21.43
C GLY A 187 -2.00 -18.36 20.02
N LEU A 188 -1.74 -17.42 19.11
CA LEU A 188 -2.30 -17.38 17.77
C LEU A 188 -1.55 -18.33 16.82
N LYS A 189 -2.29 -18.97 15.90
CA LYS A 189 -1.72 -19.63 14.71
C LYS A 189 -1.33 -18.55 13.70
N VAL A 190 -0.03 -18.32 13.54
CA VAL A 190 0.50 -17.26 12.68
C VAL A 190 0.71 -17.77 11.26
N SER A 191 0.28 -16.99 10.28
CA SER A 191 0.51 -17.20 8.85
C SER A 191 1.06 -15.91 8.25
N ILE A 192 2.17 -15.99 7.53
CA ILE A 192 2.80 -14.83 6.89
C ILE A 192 2.56 -14.91 5.39
N ARG A 193 1.91 -13.90 4.84
CA ARG A 193 1.59 -13.77 3.42
C ARG A 193 2.49 -12.72 2.79
N SER A 194 3.33 -13.12 1.85
CA SER A 194 4.09 -12.20 1.01
C SER A 194 3.19 -11.65 -0.08
N THR A 195 3.19 -10.34 -0.29
CA THR A 195 2.32 -9.71 -1.29
C THR A 195 2.82 -9.82 -2.72
N LEU A 196 3.02 -11.05 -3.20
CA LEU A 196 3.38 -11.30 -4.59
C LEU A 196 2.30 -10.84 -5.57
N ASN A 197 1.05 -10.78 -5.13
CA ASN A 197 -0.06 -10.27 -5.91
C ASN A 197 -0.81 -9.23 -5.09
N ALA A 198 -0.33 -7.99 -5.17
CA ALA A 198 -0.88 -6.88 -4.42
C ALA A 198 -2.40 -6.71 -4.57
N ASP A 199 -3.00 -7.07 -5.71
CA ASP A 199 -4.45 -6.99 -5.88
C ASP A 199 -5.20 -8.03 -5.04
N ASN A 200 -4.71 -9.27 -5.03
CA ASN A 200 -5.31 -10.34 -4.24
C ASN A 200 -5.14 -10.05 -2.74
N ASP A 201 -3.99 -9.55 -2.34
CA ASP A 201 -3.72 -9.24 -0.94
C ASP A 201 -4.45 -7.98 -0.46
N PHE A 202 -4.69 -7.00 -1.35
CA PHE A 202 -5.60 -5.90 -1.08
C PHE A 202 -7.01 -6.42 -0.84
N VAL A 203 -7.53 -7.28 -1.72
CA VAL A 203 -8.85 -7.90 -1.56
C VAL A 203 -8.93 -8.69 -0.25
N TYR A 204 -7.92 -9.51 0.04
CA TYR A 204 -7.85 -10.26 1.29
C TYR A 204 -7.97 -9.35 2.51
N SER A 205 -7.15 -8.30 2.55
CA SER A 205 -7.11 -7.37 3.67
C SER A 205 -8.41 -6.57 3.80
N VAL A 206 -8.94 -6.05 2.68
CA VAL A 206 -10.17 -5.27 2.63
C VAL A 206 -11.38 -6.10 3.07
N TYR A 207 -11.47 -7.37 2.71
CA TYR A 207 -12.61 -8.22 3.08
C TYR A 207 -12.44 -8.97 4.41
N SER A 208 -11.38 -8.67 5.17
CA SER A 208 -11.17 -9.29 6.49
C SER A 208 -11.85 -8.48 7.58
N THR A 209 -12.72 -9.12 8.35
CA THR A 209 -13.50 -8.49 9.45
C THR A 209 -12.58 -7.86 10.50
N HIS A 210 -11.51 -8.57 10.88
CA HIS A 210 -10.54 -8.13 11.88
C HIS A 210 -9.27 -7.59 11.23
N LEU A 211 -9.42 -6.65 10.29
CA LEU A 211 -8.30 -5.88 9.76
C LEU A 211 -7.82 -4.88 10.81
N VAL A 212 -6.56 -5.03 11.24
CA VAL A 212 -5.93 -4.17 12.24
C VAL A 212 -4.73 -3.48 11.62
N ILE A 213 -4.64 -2.16 11.76
CA ILE A 213 -3.49 -1.37 11.29
C ILE A 213 -2.80 -0.77 12.51
N PRO A 214 -1.93 -1.53 13.19
CA PRO A 214 -1.29 -1.12 14.43
C PRO A 214 -0.01 -0.35 14.15
N MET A 215 -0.12 0.74 13.39
CA MET A 215 1.04 1.54 12.98
C MET A 215 0.85 2.97 13.42
N VAL A 216 1.94 3.58 13.88
CA VAL A 216 2.00 5.00 14.25
C VAL A 216 1.83 5.85 12.99
N THR A 217 2.37 5.38 11.86
CA THR A 217 2.35 6.14 10.61
C THR A 217 1.75 5.34 9.45
N PRO A 218 0.42 5.40 9.25
CA PRO A 218 -0.23 4.70 8.16
C PRO A 218 0.16 5.27 6.79
N SER A 219 0.71 4.41 5.92
CA SER A 219 0.96 4.77 4.52
C SER A 219 -0.34 4.91 3.70
N SER A 220 -0.24 5.48 2.50
CA SER A 220 -1.36 5.57 1.53
C SER A 220 -2.06 4.23 1.31
N TRP A 221 -1.31 3.12 1.26
CA TRP A 221 -1.87 1.77 1.17
C TRP A 221 -2.78 1.42 2.35
N HIS A 222 -2.37 1.72 3.57
CA HIS A 222 -3.14 1.46 4.79
C HIS A 222 -4.41 2.30 4.83
N GLN A 223 -4.33 3.56 4.40
CA GLN A 223 -5.50 4.44 4.30
C GLN A 223 -6.53 3.86 3.33
N LEU A 224 -6.08 3.37 2.17
CA LEU A 224 -6.94 2.69 1.20
C LEU A 224 -7.53 1.39 1.74
N LEU A 225 -6.78 0.61 2.54
CA LEU A 225 -7.29 -0.60 3.18
C LEU A 225 -8.42 -0.29 4.17
N ILE A 226 -8.26 0.73 5.03
CA ILE A 226 -9.31 1.16 5.96
C ILE A 226 -10.56 1.60 5.20
N TYR A 227 -10.38 2.44 4.18
CA TYR A 227 -11.49 2.92 3.37
C TYR A 227 -12.20 1.76 2.68
N GLY A 228 -11.44 0.90 1.99
CA GLY A 228 -11.96 -0.26 1.28
C GLY A 228 -12.73 -1.19 2.21
N ASN A 229 -12.15 -1.54 3.36
CA ASN A 229 -12.78 -2.41 4.34
C ASN A 229 -14.13 -1.88 4.80
N ARG A 230 -14.21 -0.59 5.18
CA ARG A 230 -15.48 0.05 5.57
C ARG A 230 -16.50 0.11 4.42
N ALA A 231 -16.03 0.26 3.19
CA ALA A 231 -16.87 0.40 2.01
C ALA A 231 -17.41 -0.94 1.48
N VAL A 232 -16.83 -2.08 1.87
CA VAL A 232 -17.31 -3.41 1.47
C VAL A 232 -17.74 -4.30 2.65
N PHE A 233 -17.75 -3.72 3.85
CA PHE A 233 -17.96 -4.46 5.10
C PHE A 233 -19.27 -5.24 5.14
N ASP A 234 -20.36 -4.68 4.59
CA ASP A 234 -21.65 -5.35 4.48
C ASP A 234 -22.06 -5.61 3.04
N VAL A 235 -22.92 -6.62 2.87
CA VAL A 235 -23.36 -7.15 1.55
C VAL A 235 -24.02 -6.07 0.70
N SER A 236 -24.76 -5.13 1.30
CA SER A 236 -25.45 -4.07 0.57
C SER A 236 -24.46 -3.07 -0.02
N ARG A 237 -23.40 -2.73 0.72
CA ARG A 237 -22.34 -1.84 0.23
C ARG A 237 -21.45 -2.51 -0.83
N GLU A 238 -21.16 -3.80 -0.68
CA GLU A 238 -20.48 -4.58 -1.72
C GLU A 238 -21.31 -4.59 -3.02
N ALA A 239 -22.61 -4.85 -2.93
CA ALA A 239 -23.53 -4.83 -4.07
C ALA A 239 -23.61 -3.45 -4.74
N ALA A 240 -23.65 -2.36 -3.96
CA ALA A 240 -23.63 -1.00 -4.49
C ALA A 240 -22.31 -0.70 -5.23
N SER A 241 -21.18 -1.15 -4.68
CA SER A 241 -19.85 -1.00 -5.30
C SER A 241 -19.74 -1.76 -6.63
N LEU A 242 -20.26 -2.99 -6.68
CA LEU A 242 -20.35 -3.78 -7.91
C LEU A 242 -21.26 -3.11 -8.94
N THR A 243 -22.42 -2.59 -8.51
CA THR A 243 -23.35 -1.86 -9.39
C THR A 243 -22.69 -0.63 -9.99
N PHE A 244 -21.94 0.13 -9.20
CA PHE A 244 -21.15 1.27 -9.68
C PHE A 244 -20.12 0.83 -10.71
N PHE A 245 -19.35 -0.22 -10.42
CA PHE A 245 -18.37 -0.77 -11.36
C PHE A 245 -19.01 -1.16 -12.69
N ASP A 246 -20.10 -1.93 -12.65
CA ASP A 246 -20.77 -2.45 -13.84
C ASP A 246 -21.39 -1.34 -14.70
N ARG A 247 -21.91 -0.28 -14.08
CA ARG A 247 -22.54 0.85 -14.79
C ARG A 247 -21.55 1.89 -15.29
N VAL A 248 -20.48 2.17 -14.54
CA VAL A 248 -19.61 3.33 -14.78
C VAL A 248 -18.23 2.93 -15.32
N ILE A 249 -17.65 1.85 -14.80
CA ILE A 249 -16.26 1.47 -15.10
C ILE A 249 -16.22 0.42 -16.21
N ALA A 250 -16.96 -0.67 -16.08
CA ALA A 250 -16.96 -1.80 -17.02
C ALA A 250 -17.22 -1.40 -18.48
N PRO A 251 -18.15 -0.46 -18.80
CA PRO A 251 -18.35 -0.03 -20.18
C PRO A 251 -17.13 0.67 -20.76
N LYS A 252 -16.39 1.43 -19.93
CA LYS A 252 -15.18 2.16 -20.35
C LYS A 252 -14.03 1.22 -20.65
N LEU A 253 -13.91 0.09 -19.95
CA LEU A 253 -12.85 -0.89 -20.19
C LEU A 253 -12.87 -1.45 -21.64
N LYS A 254 -14.06 -1.47 -22.27
CA LYS A 254 -14.26 -1.99 -23.62
C LYS A 254 -14.15 -0.94 -24.73
N MET A 255 -13.92 0.33 -24.38
CA MET A 255 -13.87 1.41 -25.37
C MET A 255 -12.58 1.37 -26.20
N PRO A 256 -12.66 1.27 -27.54
CA PRO A 256 -11.48 1.25 -28.41
C PRO A 256 -10.62 2.51 -28.26
N GLY A 257 -9.29 2.35 -28.31
CA GLY A 257 -8.33 3.46 -28.31
C GLY A 257 -8.18 4.20 -26.97
N ARG A 258 -8.96 3.83 -25.94
CA ARG A 258 -8.97 4.52 -24.64
C ARG A 258 -7.65 4.35 -23.90
N ARG A 259 -7.12 3.13 -23.85
CA ARG A 259 -5.84 2.83 -23.20
C ARG A 259 -4.72 3.63 -23.84
N GLU A 260 -4.67 3.66 -25.17
CA GLU A 260 -3.66 4.37 -25.94
C GLU A 260 -3.76 5.89 -25.70
N ARG A 261 -4.96 6.44 -25.60
CA ARG A 261 -5.18 7.85 -25.25
C ARG A 261 -4.66 8.15 -23.83
N LEU A 262 -5.01 7.34 -22.85
CA LEU A 262 -4.57 7.51 -21.46
C LEU A 262 -3.06 7.39 -21.35
N LEU A 263 -2.47 6.37 -21.96
CA LEU A 263 -1.02 6.16 -21.99
C LEU A 263 -0.30 7.38 -22.57
N ARG A 264 -0.75 7.90 -23.73
CA ARG A 264 -0.19 9.14 -24.31
C ARG A 264 -0.32 10.33 -23.36
N THR A 265 -1.41 10.42 -22.62
CA THR A 265 -1.65 11.53 -21.68
C THR A 265 -0.67 11.46 -20.51
N TYR A 266 -0.49 10.28 -19.91
CA TYR A 266 0.48 10.05 -18.85
C TYR A 266 1.92 10.27 -19.32
N THR A 267 2.30 9.77 -20.50
CA THR A 267 3.64 10.00 -21.08
C THR A 267 3.92 11.48 -21.29
N ARG A 268 2.94 12.27 -21.78
CA ARG A 268 3.11 13.72 -21.92
C ARG A 268 3.25 14.41 -20.58
N LEU A 269 2.46 14.00 -19.58
CA LEU A 269 2.52 14.59 -18.26
C LEU A 269 3.88 14.34 -17.59
N GLU A 270 4.37 13.09 -17.63
CA GLU A 270 5.68 12.71 -17.09
C GLU A 270 6.83 13.51 -17.73
N ALA A 271 6.75 13.80 -19.03
CA ALA A 271 7.72 14.65 -19.71
C ALA A 271 7.67 16.13 -19.28
N LEU A 272 6.50 16.63 -18.88
CA LEU A 272 6.31 18.01 -18.41
C LEU A 272 6.57 18.16 -16.90
N VAL A 273 6.51 17.06 -16.16
CA VAL A 273 6.55 17.02 -14.71
C VAL A 273 7.61 15.99 -14.30
N PRO A 274 8.91 16.38 -14.27
CA PRO A 274 9.98 15.48 -13.89
C PRO A 274 9.84 15.13 -12.42
N GLU A 275 9.51 13.86 -12.15
CA GLU A 275 9.21 13.42 -10.79
C GLU A 275 10.38 13.57 -9.84
N SER A 276 11.64 13.56 -10.30
CA SER A 276 12.87 13.61 -9.50
C SER A 276 13.04 14.86 -8.62
N SER A 277 12.25 15.91 -8.83
CA SER A 277 12.48 17.23 -8.21
C SER A 277 11.29 17.75 -7.40
N MET A 278 10.26 16.93 -7.21
CA MET A 278 9.01 17.33 -6.57
C MET A 278 8.98 17.03 -5.07
N ALA A 279 8.23 17.82 -4.31
CA ALA A 279 7.86 17.43 -2.95
C ALA A 279 6.86 16.26 -3.00
N SER A 280 6.89 15.39 -1.98
CA SER A 280 6.02 14.20 -1.91
C SER A 280 4.51 14.51 -1.88
N ASP A 281 4.12 15.74 -1.55
CA ASP A 281 2.75 16.23 -1.45
C ASP A 281 2.43 17.34 -2.47
N TRP A 282 3.28 17.53 -3.48
CA TRP A 282 3.15 18.62 -4.46
C TRP A 282 1.77 18.67 -5.12
N PHE A 283 1.23 17.52 -5.53
CA PHE A 283 -0.03 17.49 -6.27
C PHE A 283 -1.18 18.02 -5.40
N GLN A 284 -1.21 17.60 -4.14
CA GLN A 284 -2.19 18.04 -3.15
C GLN A 284 -2.08 19.54 -2.91
N ARG A 285 -0.86 20.06 -2.74
CA ARG A 285 -0.62 21.50 -2.56
C ARG A 285 -1.08 22.31 -3.76
N GLU A 286 -0.78 21.86 -4.98
CA GLU A 286 -1.13 22.59 -6.20
C GLU A 286 -2.64 22.60 -6.47
N VAL A 287 -3.32 21.47 -6.24
CA VAL A 287 -4.78 21.37 -6.29
C VAL A 287 -5.41 22.35 -5.29
N ALA A 288 -4.92 22.36 -4.05
CA ALA A 288 -5.40 23.25 -2.99
C ALA A 288 -5.19 24.73 -3.36
N ARG A 289 -4.00 25.09 -3.86
CA ARG A 289 -3.67 26.45 -4.34
C ARG A 289 -4.63 26.93 -5.43
N ARG A 290 -5.16 26.02 -6.24
CA ARG A 290 -6.13 26.31 -7.32
C ARG A 290 -7.59 26.24 -6.85
N GLY A 291 -7.87 25.93 -5.59
CA GLY A 291 -9.24 25.75 -5.08
C GLY A 291 -9.97 24.57 -5.73
N LEU A 292 -9.24 23.56 -6.20
CA LEU A 292 -9.80 22.38 -6.87
C LEU A 292 -10.01 21.24 -5.87
N ALA A 293 -10.91 20.32 -6.21
CA ALA A 293 -11.10 19.07 -5.47
C ALA A 293 -10.20 17.97 -6.08
N GLU A 294 -9.26 17.44 -5.30
CA GLU A 294 -8.22 16.50 -5.75
C GLU A 294 -8.74 15.34 -6.61
N HIS A 295 -9.75 14.63 -6.10
CA HIS A 295 -10.37 13.47 -6.73
C HIS A 295 -11.18 13.80 -7.99
N ARG A 296 -11.42 15.09 -8.28
CA ARG A 296 -12.12 15.54 -9.50
C ARG A 296 -11.16 15.99 -10.60
N VAL A 297 -9.88 16.15 -10.27
CA VAL A 297 -8.86 16.54 -11.24
C VAL A 297 -8.45 15.31 -12.04
N LEU A 298 -8.76 15.30 -13.32
CA LEU A 298 -8.31 14.28 -14.27
C LEU A 298 -6.91 14.61 -14.78
N VAL A 299 -6.13 13.58 -15.14
CA VAL A 299 -4.76 13.76 -15.67
C VAL A 299 -4.76 14.59 -16.97
N ALA A 300 -5.82 14.47 -17.78
CA ALA A 300 -5.98 15.29 -18.99
C ALA A 300 -6.20 16.79 -18.67
N GLN A 301 -6.84 17.11 -17.55
CA GLN A 301 -7.03 18.49 -17.11
C GLN A 301 -5.71 19.08 -16.61
N MET A 302 -4.86 18.28 -15.97
CA MET A 302 -3.54 18.73 -15.53
C MET A 302 -2.74 19.29 -16.72
N LEU A 303 -2.75 18.62 -17.89
CA LEU A 303 -2.05 19.10 -19.10
C LEU A 303 -2.45 20.52 -19.55
N THR A 304 -3.62 21.01 -19.13
CA THR A 304 -4.11 22.36 -19.47
C THR A 304 -3.64 23.43 -18.48
N TRP A 305 -2.98 23.04 -17.38
CA TRP A 305 -2.52 23.98 -16.35
C TRP A 305 -1.40 24.85 -16.91
N ARG A 306 -1.68 26.16 -16.97
CA ARG A 306 -0.67 27.16 -17.34
C ARG A 306 0.42 27.24 -16.28
N ASN A 307 1.65 27.48 -16.71
CA ASN A 307 2.85 27.72 -15.90
C ASN A 307 3.53 26.47 -15.31
N TRP A 308 3.53 25.34 -16.03
CA TRP A 308 4.28 24.14 -15.63
C TRP A 308 5.65 24.40 -15.01
N PRO A 309 6.55 25.21 -15.60
CA PRO A 309 7.86 25.49 -15.00
C PRO A 309 7.81 26.13 -13.61
N ALA A 310 6.81 26.97 -13.32
CA ALA A 310 6.62 27.55 -11.98
C ALA A 310 5.93 26.60 -11.01
N ILE A 311 5.14 25.65 -11.53
CA ILE A 311 4.47 24.62 -10.75
C ILE A 311 5.45 23.51 -10.35
N VAL A 312 6.33 23.08 -11.27
CA VAL A 312 7.31 22.00 -11.08
C VAL A 312 8.70 22.50 -10.71
N ALA A 313 8.89 23.83 -10.65
CA ALA A 313 10.02 24.40 -9.94
C ALA A 313 10.12 23.67 -8.60
N PRO A 314 11.31 23.24 -8.17
CA PRO A 314 11.47 22.59 -6.89
C PRO A 314 10.69 23.43 -5.89
N TYR A 315 9.63 22.86 -5.31
CA TYR A 315 9.13 23.44 -4.09
C TYR A 315 10.35 23.36 -3.20
N VAL A 316 11.02 24.50 -3.00
CA VAL A 316 12.01 24.65 -1.96
C VAL A 316 11.19 24.56 -0.69
N VAL A 317 10.82 23.32 -0.34
CA VAL A 317 10.73 22.90 1.02
C VAL A 317 12.15 23.12 1.47
N GLY A 318 12.42 24.33 1.99
CA GLY A 318 13.62 24.55 2.75
C GLY A 318 13.71 23.39 3.71
N MET A 319 14.90 22.80 3.85
CA MET A 319 15.09 21.59 4.65
C MET A 319 14.42 21.65 6.04
N GLY A 320 14.06 22.84 6.54
CA GLY A 320 13.10 23.13 7.61
C GLY A 320 11.91 22.16 7.80
N GLY A 321 11.24 21.69 6.75
CA GLY A 321 10.07 20.81 6.92
C GLY A 321 10.39 19.39 7.41
N TYR A 322 11.58 18.87 7.06
CA TYR A 322 12.13 17.62 7.61
C TYR A 322 13.03 17.89 8.83
N ASP A 323 13.61 19.10 8.90
CA ASP A 323 14.47 19.56 9.98
C ASP A 323 13.71 19.81 11.28
N GLU A 324 12.46 20.27 11.30
CA GLU A 324 11.81 20.61 12.58
C GLU A 324 11.65 19.38 13.48
N GLN A 325 11.21 18.24 12.93
CA GLN A 325 11.08 17.00 13.69
C GLN A 325 12.43 16.35 13.99
N VAL A 326 13.41 16.45 13.07
CA VAL A 326 14.76 15.90 13.28
C VAL A 326 15.55 16.75 14.28
N ARG A 327 15.51 18.09 14.19
CA ARG A 327 16.11 19.02 15.15
C ARG A 327 15.39 18.96 16.49
N ALA A 328 14.07 18.81 16.54
CA ALA A 328 13.36 18.59 17.80
C ALA A 328 13.81 17.28 18.45
N SER A 329 13.94 16.19 17.67
CA SER A 329 14.41 14.89 18.17
C SER A 329 15.89 14.94 18.58
N GLN A 330 16.74 15.68 17.87
CA GLN A 330 18.14 15.90 18.22
C GLN A 330 18.30 16.80 19.46
N HIS A 331 17.47 17.83 19.61
CA HIS A 331 17.44 18.67 20.80
C HIS A 331 16.94 17.89 22.02
N MET A 332 15.91 17.07 21.87
CA MET A 332 15.43 16.19 22.94
C MET A 332 16.48 15.14 23.32
N ALA A 333 17.14 14.51 22.35
CA ALA A 333 18.23 13.56 22.61
C ALA A 333 19.45 14.22 23.28
N GLN A 334 19.77 15.48 22.94
CA GLN A 334 20.84 16.24 23.59
C GLN A 334 20.46 16.69 25.01
N GLN A 335 19.18 17.04 25.25
CA GLN A 335 18.68 17.36 26.59
C GLN A 335 18.63 16.12 27.49
N GLU A 336 18.24 14.96 26.97
CA GLU A 336 18.27 13.68 27.70
C GLU A 336 19.70 13.23 28.02
N GLN A 337 20.65 13.38 27.08
CA GLN A 337 22.08 13.10 27.34
C GLN A 337 22.69 14.07 28.35
N GLN A 338 22.25 15.33 28.38
CA GLN A 338 22.65 16.26 29.42
C GLN A 338 22.03 15.86 30.77
N GLN A 339 20.73 15.61 30.85
CA GLN A 339 20.09 15.21 32.11
C GLN A 339 20.66 13.91 32.70
N GLN A 340 21.02 12.93 31.87
CA GLN A 340 21.71 11.71 32.34
C GLN A 340 23.14 11.95 32.84
N ARG A 341 23.83 12.99 32.34
CA ARG A 341 25.15 13.41 32.84
C ARG A 341 25.07 14.21 34.15
N TRP A 342 23.95 14.86 34.43
CA TRP A 342 23.77 15.70 35.63
C TRP A 342 22.94 15.02 36.74
N GLY A 343 22.21 13.94 36.45
CA GLY A 343 21.41 13.18 37.43
C GLY A 343 22.09 11.92 37.98
N GLY A 344 23.35 11.67 37.64
CA GLY A 344 24.17 10.56 38.13
C GLY A 344 25.32 10.98 39.04
N ALA A 345 25.15 12.08 39.78
CA ALA A 345 26.06 12.55 40.83
C ALA A 345 25.40 12.41 42.20
#